data_AF-A0A8T5DRF8-F1
#
_entry.id   AF-A0A8T5DRF8-F1
#
_cell.length_a   1.000
_cell.length_b   1.000
_cell.length_c   1.000
_cell.angle_alpha   90.00
_cell.angle_beta   90.00
_cell.angle_gamma   90.00
#
_symmetry.space_group_name_H-M   'P 1'
#
loop_
_entity.id
_entity.type
_entity.pdbx_description
1 polymer ?
#
loop_
_entity_poly.entity_id
_entity_poly.type
_entity_poly.pdbx_seq_one_letter_code
_entity_poly.pdbx_strand_id
1 'polypeptide(L)'
;MGKPQHYCADLSPVSGRTAKNRNDTLFNIILEDLPHLKLTYFPEYNPFIRTGVAQKNTGTQIGKNRFSSRKDLLDTIIHEELHHRWWKKGIFDHHVLGSEKETRFYETVQRYKKMRG
;
A
#
# COMPACT_ATOMS: atom_id res chain seq x y z
N MET A 1 11.02 7.36 16.31
CA MET A 1 10.14 7.35 15.11
C MET A 1 11.01 7.49 13.86
N GLY A 2 10.78 6.69 12.82
CA GLY A 2 11.53 6.80 11.57
C GLY A 2 11.12 8.05 10.78
N LYS A 3 12.03 8.62 9.99
CA LYS A 3 11.72 9.74 9.09
C LYS A 3 10.60 9.35 8.10
N PRO A 4 9.72 10.29 7.69
CA PRO A 4 8.77 10.04 6.60
C PRO A 4 9.50 9.54 5.36
N GLN A 5 8.90 8.56 4.69
CA GLN A 5 9.42 8.05 3.41
C GLN A 5 8.57 8.63 2.29
N HIS A 6 9.21 8.93 1.17
CA HIS A 6 8.58 9.68 0.08
C HIS A 6 8.40 8.81 -1.16
N TYR A 7 7.38 9.14 -1.94
CA TYR A 7 7.13 8.53 -3.23
C TYR A 7 8.26 8.88 -4.20
N CYS A 8 8.76 7.90 -4.94
CA CYS A 8 9.80 8.11 -5.94
C CYS A 8 9.14 8.26 -7.31
N ALA A 9 9.24 9.44 -7.92
CA ALA A 9 8.57 9.71 -9.20
C ALA A 9 9.12 8.87 -10.37
N ASP A 10 10.39 8.47 -10.30
CA ASP A 10 11.04 7.68 -11.34
C ASP A 10 11.66 6.41 -10.74
N LEU A 11 11.02 5.27 -11.03
CA LEU A 11 11.52 3.93 -10.71
C LEU A 11 12.14 3.23 -11.93
N SER A 12 12.31 3.91 -13.07
CA SER A 12 12.92 3.29 -14.26
C SER A 12 14.32 2.69 -14.02
N PRO A 13 15.17 3.20 -13.11
CA PRO A 13 16.45 2.55 -12.80
C PRO A 13 16.28 1.27 -11.95
N VAL A 14 15.13 1.08 -11.30
CA VAL A 14 14.82 -0.07 -10.46
C VAL A 14 14.51 -1.27 -11.35
N SER A 15 15.56 -1.97 -11.73
CA SER A 15 15.53 -3.11 -12.64
C SER A 15 16.17 -4.36 -12.01
N GLY A 16 16.20 -5.45 -12.76
CA GLY A 16 16.82 -6.71 -12.35
C GLY A 16 15.89 -7.71 -11.66
N ARG A 17 16.43 -8.88 -11.35
CA ARG A 17 15.65 -10.06 -10.92
C ARG A 17 14.85 -9.82 -9.65
N THR A 18 15.41 -9.11 -8.67
CA THR A 18 14.71 -8.81 -7.42
C THR A 18 13.50 -7.90 -7.66
N ALA A 19 13.66 -6.82 -8.43
CA ALA A 19 12.57 -5.90 -8.72
C ALA A 19 11.45 -6.61 -9.49
N LYS A 20 11.82 -7.40 -10.52
CA LYS A 20 10.87 -8.23 -11.26
C LYS A 20 10.10 -9.18 -10.35
N ASN A 21 10.81 -9.99 -9.55
CA ASN A 21 10.18 -10.97 -8.66
C ASN A 21 9.25 -10.32 -7.64
N ARG A 22 9.60 -9.13 -7.13
CA ARG A 22 8.77 -8.38 -6.18
C ARG A 22 7.51 -7.82 -6.84
N ASN A 23 7.61 -7.30 -8.06
CA ASN A 23 6.43 -6.88 -8.82
C ASN A 23 5.55 -8.06 -9.22
N ASP A 24 6.13 -9.19 -9.64
CA ASP A 24 5.38 -10.44 -9.90
C ASP A 24 4.67 -10.92 -8.62
N THR A 25 5.33 -10.83 -7.46
CA THR A 25 4.73 -11.18 -6.16
C THR A 25 3.54 -10.27 -5.82
N LEU A 26 3.67 -8.96 -6.04
CA LEU A 26 2.55 -8.02 -5.88
C LEU A 26 1.37 -8.43 -6.77
N PHE A 27 1.66 -8.72 -8.04
CA PHE A 27 0.66 -9.09 -9.01
C PHE A 27 -0.12 -10.35 -8.60
N ASN A 28 0.59 -11.43 -8.28
CA ASN A 28 -0.02 -12.69 -7.91
C ASN A 28 -0.86 -12.58 -6.63
N ILE A 29 -0.34 -11.90 -5.60
CA ILE A 29 -1.04 -11.72 -4.32
C ILE A 29 -2.33 -10.92 -4.49
N ILE A 30 -2.32 -9.88 -5.33
CA ILE A 30 -3.53 -9.09 -5.59
C ILE A 30 -4.58 -9.94 -6.30
N LEU A 31 -4.18 -10.73 -7.30
CA LEU A 31 -5.10 -11.61 -8.00
C LEU A 31 -5.66 -12.73 -7.13
N GLU A 32 -4.83 -13.32 -6.28
CA GLU A 32 -5.19 -14.47 -5.45
C GLU A 32 -6.01 -14.07 -4.21
N ASP A 33 -5.55 -13.07 -3.45
CA ASP A 33 -6.15 -12.73 -2.14
C ASP A 33 -7.12 -11.55 -2.19
N LEU A 34 -7.01 -10.71 -3.23
CA LEU A 34 -7.82 -9.51 -3.41
C LEU A 34 -8.59 -9.51 -4.75
N PRO A 35 -9.14 -10.66 -5.23
CA PRO A 35 -9.69 -10.79 -6.58
C PRO A 35 -10.86 -9.86 -6.87
N HIS A 36 -11.57 -9.42 -5.83
CA HIS A 36 -12.73 -8.53 -5.94
C HIS A 36 -12.40 -7.07 -5.60
N LEU A 37 -11.18 -6.79 -5.17
CA LEU A 37 -10.75 -5.44 -4.83
C LEU A 37 -10.27 -4.70 -6.08
N LYS A 38 -11.08 -3.77 -6.57
CA LYS A 38 -10.64 -2.82 -7.60
C LYS A 38 -9.72 -1.77 -6.97
N LEU A 39 -8.40 -1.95 -7.13
CA LEU A 39 -7.41 -0.98 -6.68
C LEU A 39 -7.50 0.31 -7.50
N THR A 40 -7.28 1.45 -6.84
CA THR A 40 -7.22 2.76 -7.50
C THR A 40 -5.95 2.87 -8.35
N TYR A 41 -4.84 2.38 -7.81
CA TYR A 41 -3.56 2.25 -8.50
C TYR A 41 -2.96 0.89 -8.20
N PHE A 42 -2.38 0.26 -9.22
CA PHE A 42 -1.61 -0.97 -9.00
C PHE A 42 -0.32 -0.61 -8.25
N PRO A 43 0.03 -1.31 -7.17
CA PRO A 43 1.25 -1.01 -6.43
C PRO A 43 2.50 -1.43 -7.21
N GLU A 44 3.56 -0.66 -7.04
CA GLU A 44 4.89 -0.94 -7.61
C GLU A 44 5.93 -1.13 -6.51
N TYR A 45 6.90 -2.02 -6.72
CA TYR A 45 8.02 -2.21 -5.81
C TYR A 45 8.97 -1.01 -5.81
N ASN A 46 9.28 -0.48 -4.63
CA ASN A 46 10.28 0.55 -4.43
C ASN A 46 11.36 0.11 -3.40
N PRO A 47 12.63 -0.08 -3.81
CA PRO A 47 13.71 -0.53 -2.94
C PRO A 47 14.22 0.54 -1.97
N PHE A 48 13.92 1.81 -2.24
CA PHE A 48 14.40 2.96 -1.47
C PHE A 48 13.57 3.22 -0.21
N ILE A 49 12.36 2.65 -0.14
CA ILE A 49 11.47 2.74 1.01
C ILE A 49 11.32 1.40 1.74
N ARG A 50 10.94 1.45 3.01
CA ARG A 50 10.80 0.29 3.91
C ARG A 50 9.33 -0.06 4.21
N THR A 51 8.41 0.86 3.94
CA THR A 51 6.96 0.70 4.19
C THR A 51 6.17 0.95 2.89
N GLY A 52 4.85 1.05 2.96
CA GLY A 52 4.02 1.56 1.87
C GLY A 52 4.04 3.09 1.79
N VAL A 53 3.90 3.63 0.58
CA VAL A 53 3.67 5.05 0.33
C VAL A 53 2.63 5.21 -0.78
N ALA A 54 1.47 5.73 -0.45
CA ALA A 54 0.52 6.28 -1.40
C ALA A 54 0.87 7.76 -1.72
N GLN A 55 0.79 8.13 -3.00
CA GLN A 55 0.85 9.52 -3.45
C GLN A 55 -0.45 9.88 -4.14
N LYS A 56 -1.12 10.92 -3.63
CA LYS A 56 -2.44 11.36 -4.12
C LYS A 56 -2.40 11.61 -5.64
N ASN A 57 -3.41 11.07 -6.33
CA ASN A 57 -3.58 11.17 -7.78
C ASN A 57 -2.40 10.65 -8.62
N THR A 58 -1.51 9.86 -8.03
CA THR A 58 -0.27 9.40 -8.69
C THR A 58 -0.15 7.88 -8.65
N GLY A 59 -0.04 7.30 -7.45
CA GLY A 59 0.21 5.86 -7.35
C GLY A 59 0.44 5.34 -5.95
N THR A 60 0.76 4.05 -5.87
CA THR A 60 1.13 3.34 -4.64
C THR A 60 2.48 2.66 -4.82
N GLN A 61 3.38 2.83 -3.86
CA GLN A 61 4.68 2.15 -3.83
C GLN A 61 4.84 1.31 -2.58
N ILE A 62 5.46 0.14 -2.73
CA ILE A 62 5.64 -0.82 -1.65
C ILE A 62 7.13 -1.06 -1.39
N GLY A 63 7.53 -0.83 -0.14
CA GLY A 63 8.90 -0.96 0.31
C GLY A 63 9.38 -2.38 0.54
N LYS A 64 10.70 -2.55 0.49
CA LYS A 64 11.38 -3.85 0.61
C LYS A 64 11.06 -4.64 1.88
N ASN A 65 10.80 -3.99 3.02
CA ASN A 65 10.51 -4.70 4.27
C ASN A 65 9.04 -5.17 4.36
N ARG A 66 8.18 -4.83 3.40
CA ARG A 66 6.77 -5.27 3.39
C ARG A 66 6.59 -6.65 2.77
N PHE A 67 7.64 -7.20 2.16
CA PHE A 67 7.65 -8.53 1.59
C PHE A 67 8.20 -9.60 2.56
N SER A 68 8.23 -9.30 3.86
CA SER A 68 8.58 -10.24 4.93
C SER A 68 7.57 -11.38 5.05
N SER A 69 6.29 -11.08 4.80
CA SER A 69 5.22 -12.06 4.79
C SER A 69 4.11 -11.63 3.84
N ARG A 70 3.33 -12.60 3.36
CA ARG A 70 2.14 -12.35 2.55
C ARG A 70 1.13 -11.45 3.28
N LYS A 71 0.98 -11.66 4.59
CA LYS A 71 0.12 -10.85 5.46
C LYS A 71 0.58 -9.39 5.52
N ASP A 72 1.87 -9.14 5.76
CA ASP A 72 2.41 -7.76 5.83
C ASP A 72 2.21 -7.02 4.50
N LEU A 73 2.39 -7.74 3.39
CA LEU A 73 2.23 -7.19 2.06
C LEU A 73 0.77 -6.79 1.79
N LEU A 74 -0.17 -7.70 2.05
CA LEU A 74 -1.60 -7.44 1.92
C LEU A 74 -2.09 -6.30 2.82
N ASP A 75 -1.64 -6.31 4.07
CA ASP A 75 -2.00 -5.29 5.05
C ASP A 75 -1.54 -3.90 4.58
N THR A 76 -0.36 -3.83 3.98
CA THR A 76 0.17 -2.59 3.40
C THR A 76 -0.62 -2.18 2.16
N ILE A 77 -0.89 -3.09 1.21
CA ILE A 77 -1.65 -2.78 -0.01
C ILE A 77 -3.04 -2.21 0.33
N ILE A 78 -3.74 -2.82 1.28
CA ILE A 78 -5.07 -2.35 1.73
C ILE A 78 -4.96 -0.97 2.40
N HIS A 79 -3.92 -0.75 3.22
CA HIS A 79 -3.68 0.54 3.87
C HIS A 79 -3.47 1.66 2.84
N GLU A 80 -2.56 1.46 1.88
CA GLU A 80 -2.29 2.45 0.84
C GLU A 80 -3.46 2.65 -0.13
N GLU A 81 -4.23 1.61 -0.44
CA GLU A 81 -5.47 1.77 -1.22
C GLU A 81 -6.50 2.62 -0.46
N LEU A 82 -6.62 2.43 0.85
CA LEU A 82 -7.59 3.18 1.65
C LEU A 82 -7.24 4.67 1.70
N HIS A 83 -5.95 5.03 1.69
CA HIS A 83 -5.50 6.41 1.50
C HIS A 83 -6.11 7.04 0.25
N HIS A 84 -5.99 6.39 -0.91
CA HIS A 84 -6.56 6.89 -2.17
C HIS A 84 -8.08 7.07 -2.10
N ARG A 85 -8.78 6.09 -1.53
CA ARG A 85 -10.25 6.15 -1.37
C ARG A 85 -10.69 7.29 -0.47
N TRP A 86 -9.95 7.57 0.60
CA TRP A 86 -10.25 8.66 1.53
C TRP A 86 -9.95 10.02 0.92
N TRP A 87 -8.85 10.16 0.20
CA TRP A 87 -8.54 11.39 -0.53
C TRP A 87 -9.58 11.72 -1.60
N LYS A 88 -10.12 10.71 -2.30
CA LYS A 88 -11.24 10.90 -3.23
C LYS A 88 -12.51 11.43 -2.55
N LYS A 89 -12.66 11.18 -1.24
CA LYS A 89 -13.77 11.70 -0.41
C LYS A 89 -13.43 13.02 0.29
N GLY A 90 -12.27 13.61 0.03
CA GLY A 90 -11.82 14.83 0.70
C GLY A 90 -11.40 14.63 2.16
N ILE A 91 -11.12 13.39 2.59
CA ILE A 91 -10.69 13.09 3.96
C ILE A 91 -9.16 12.96 3.99
N PHE A 92 -8.54 13.80 4.80
CA PHE A 92 -7.09 13.86 5.01
C PHE A 92 -6.73 13.70 6.49
N ASP A 93 -5.43 13.47 6.75
CA ASP A 93 -4.80 13.49 8.07
C ASP A 93 -5.34 12.46 9.07
N HIS A 94 -5.50 11.21 8.64
CA HIS A 94 -5.91 10.13 9.54
C HIS A 94 -4.78 9.63 10.46
N HIS A 95 -3.53 10.03 10.24
CA HIS A 95 -2.36 9.57 11.00
C HIS A 95 -2.16 10.30 12.34
N VAL A 96 -3.13 11.15 12.74
CA VAL A 96 -3.11 11.79 14.06
C VAL A 96 -3.47 10.73 15.11
N LEU A 97 -2.47 10.34 15.90
CA LEU A 97 -2.60 9.30 16.94
C LEU A 97 -3.77 9.60 17.89
N GLY A 98 -4.64 8.62 18.09
CA GLY A 98 -5.81 8.70 18.96
C GLY A 98 -6.99 9.49 18.39
N SER A 99 -6.91 9.98 17.15
CA SER A 99 -8.02 10.68 16.52
C SER A 99 -9.14 9.72 16.08
N GLU A 100 -10.38 10.21 16.03
CA GLU A 100 -11.52 9.43 15.50
C GLU A 100 -11.26 8.98 14.05
N LYS A 101 -10.58 9.82 13.26
CA LYS A 101 -10.18 9.49 11.89
C LYS A 101 -9.22 8.31 11.84
N GLU A 102 -8.23 8.27 12.73
CA GLU A 102 -7.29 7.14 12.83
C GLU A 102 -8.04 5.84 13.14
N THR A 103 -8.88 5.86 14.18
CA THR A 103 -9.68 4.70 14.58
C THR A 103 -10.53 4.19 13.42
N ARG A 104 -11.30 5.08 12.79
CA ARG A 104 -12.15 4.73 11.65
C ARG A 104 -11.35 4.22 10.45
N PHE A 105 -10.15 4.75 10.23
CA PHE A 105 -9.27 4.28 9.17
C PHE A 105 -8.87 2.83 9.42
N TYR A 106 -8.33 2.52 10.61
CA TYR A 106 -7.90 1.16 10.93
C TYR A 106 -9.06 0.17 11.05
N GLU A 107 -10.23 0.58 11.55
CA GLU A 107 -11.44 -0.24 11.49
C GLU A 107 -11.81 -0.61 10.05
N THR A 108 -11.72 0.35 9.13
CA THR A 108 -11.98 0.09 7.72
C THR A 108 -10.95 -0.86 7.15
N VAL A 109 -9.66 -0.67 7.44
CA VAL A 109 -8.60 -1.64 7.09
C VAL A 109 -8.97 -3.04 7.57
N GLN A 110 -9.36 -3.21 8.84
CA GLN A 110 -9.76 -4.52 9.38
C GLN A 110 -10.95 -5.13 8.67
N ARG A 111 -11.93 -4.34 8.21
CA ARG A 111 -13.06 -4.85 7.41
C ARG A 111 -12.59 -5.42 6.07
N TYR A 112 -11.70 -4.72 5.35
CA TYR A 112 -11.14 -5.23 4.09
C TYR A 112 -10.34 -6.52 4.32
N LYS A 113 -9.61 -6.61 5.44
CA LYS A 113 -8.89 -7.84 5.81
C LYS A 113 -9.81 -9.05 6.02
N LYS A 114 -11.06 -8.84 6.43
CA LYS A 114 -12.06 -9.91 6.61
C LYS A 114 -12.77 -10.31 5.31
N MET A 115 -12.68 -9.50 4.26
CA MET A 115 -13.28 -9.77 2.94
C MET A 115 -12.33 -10.51 1.99
N ARG A 116 -11.23 -11.05 2.52
CA ARG A 116 -10.28 -11.87 1.77
C ARG A 116 -10.93 -13.21 1.40
N GLY A 117 -10.54 -13.77 0.26
CA GLY A 117 -10.90 -15.12 -0.17
C GLY A 117 -10.27 -16.19 0.72
#